data_AF-A0A2K3K712-F1
#
_entry.id   AF-A0A2K3K712-F1
#
_cell.length_a   1.000
_cell.length_b   1.000
_cell.length_c   1.000
_cell.angle_alpha   90.00
_cell.angle_beta   90.00
_cell.angle_gamma   90.00
#
_symmetry.space_group_name_H-M   'P 1'
#
loop_
_entity.id
_entity.type
_entity.pdbx_description
1 polymer ?
#
loop_
_entity_poly.entity_id
_entity_poly.type
_entity_poly.pdbx_seq_one_letter_code
_entity_poly.pdbx_strand_id
1 'polypeptide(L)'
;VETSNGKVLKPRANYTLSVDEAKSVCRWVKELKMPDGYSSNLARCADVDNGRMRGMKSHDCHVFLQSLLPIAFSSLPQHVLNPLVEVSQFFKNLCSATLREADLIKMENDIPMILCKLERIFPPAFFDSMEHLVVHLAYEARLGGPVQYRWMYPFERFMGYAKRAVKNKARVEGSISATYLHRETIHFCSHYFKDTLLPTSSRNEAVTSGGERRNDHSFTLSVFNLPGRYAGMEKKCFPGDVVLKSAHVHVLINCIEVQPYLDLFLTSEQIAPEQSSAKIHDFFPQWFMDYMFLQEPTPTVQHLRNLSVGPKS
;
A
#
# COMPACT_ATOMS: atom_id res chain seq x y z
N VAL A 1 -11.07 5.44 -50.43
CA VAL A 1 -12.52 5.58 -50.71
C VAL A 1 -12.67 6.76 -51.66
N GLU A 2 -13.21 6.54 -52.85
CA GLU A 2 -13.53 7.63 -53.77
C GLU A 2 -14.77 8.35 -53.27
N THR A 3 -14.66 9.67 -53.11
CA THR A 3 -15.82 10.52 -52.84
C THR A 3 -16.55 10.81 -54.14
N SER A 4 -17.83 11.18 -54.05
CA SER A 4 -18.68 11.62 -55.18
C SER A 4 -18.07 12.76 -56.03
N ASN A 5 -17.01 13.41 -55.54
CA ASN A 5 -16.31 14.52 -56.20
C ASN A 5 -14.95 14.09 -56.80
N GLY A 6 -14.69 12.78 -56.97
CA GLY A 6 -13.46 12.26 -57.58
C GLY A 6 -12.20 12.39 -56.71
N LYS A 7 -12.31 12.84 -55.45
CA LYS A 7 -11.17 12.87 -54.51
C LYS A 7 -11.01 11.52 -53.83
N VAL A 8 -9.82 10.93 -53.97
CA VAL A 8 -9.41 9.71 -53.29
C VAL A 8 -9.03 10.04 -51.84
N LEU A 9 -9.87 9.65 -50.88
CA LEU A 9 -9.57 9.77 -49.46
C LEU A 9 -8.84 8.52 -48.96
N LYS A 10 -7.69 8.72 -48.32
CA LYS A 10 -6.99 7.66 -47.58
C LYS A 10 -7.87 7.24 -46.39
N PRO A 11 -8.22 5.95 -46.27
CA PRO A 11 -9.00 5.49 -45.13
C PRO A 11 -8.22 5.76 -43.84
N ARG A 12 -8.96 6.04 -42.78
CA ARG A 12 -8.37 6.27 -41.47
C ARG A 12 -7.66 5.02 -41.00
N ALA A 13 -6.52 5.18 -40.34
CA ALA A 13 -5.86 4.06 -39.70
C ALA A 13 -6.73 3.47 -38.59
N ASN A 14 -6.74 2.14 -38.51
CA ASN A 14 -7.56 1.37 -37.56
C ASN A 14 -7.17 1.57 -36.08
N TYR A 15 -6.03 2.18 -35.82
CA TYR A 15 -5.54 2.55 -34.48
C TYR A 15 -5.89 3.99 -34.06
N THR A 16 -6.69 4.72 -34.84
CA THR A 16 -7.01 6.13 -34.57
C THR A 16 -8.44 6.31 -34.04
N LEU A 17 -8.57 6.79 -32.80
CA LEU A 17 -9.85 7.20 -32.19
C LEU A 17 -10.48 8.39 -32.91
N SER A 18 -11.79 8.37 -33.19
CA SER A 18 -12.58 9.54 -33.63
C SER A 18 -12.43 10.71 -32.68
N VAL A 19 -12.79 11.90 -33.17
CA VAL A 19 -12.76 13.10 -32.34
C VAL A 19 -13.62 12.89 -31.10
N ASP A 20 -14.82 12.33 -31.26
CA ASP A 20 -15.74 12.09 -30.14
C ASP A 20 -15.22 11.01 -29.17
N GLU A 21 -14.60 9.95 -29.68
CA GLU A 21 -13.93 8.96 -28.84
C GLU A 21 -12.76 9.58 -28.07
N ALA A 22 -11.88 10.34 -28.72
CA ALA A 22 -10.75 11.01 -28.08
C ALA A 22 -11.20 12.01 -27.00
N LYS A 23 -12.28 12.76 -27.27
CA LYS A 23 -12.91 13.65 -26.27
C LYS A 23 -13.51 12.86 -25.11
N SER A 24 -14.10 11.71 -25.38
CA SER A 24 -14.67 10.83 -24.36
C SER A 24 -13.59 10.25 -23.44
N VAL A 25 -12.44 9.85 -24.00
CA VAL A 25 -11.26 9.45 -23.21
C VAL A 25 -10.77 10.59 -22.34
N CYS A 26 -10.63 11.80 -22.87
CA CYS A 26 -10.19 12.96 -22.09
C CYS A 26 -11.18 13.30 -20.96
N ARG A 27 -12.49 13.18 -21.22
CA ARG A 27 -13.52 13.39 -20.20
C ARG A 27 -13.43 12.35 -19.09
N TRP A 28 -13.30 11.07 -19.46
CA TRP A 28 -13.07 9.98 -18.50
C TRP A 28 -11.82 10.24 -17.65
N VAL A 29 -10.69 10.65 -18.24
CA VAL A 29 -9.47 11.00 -17.49
C VAL A 29 -9.69 12.20 -16.55
N LYS A 30 -10.52 13.18 -16.93
CA LYS A 30 -10.88 14.30 -16.04
C LYS A 30 -11.70 13.87 -14.82
N GLU A 31 -12.55 12.88 -14.97
CA GLU A 31 -13.43 12.37 -13.92
C GLU A 31 -12.76 11.27 -13.08
N LEU A 32 -11.65 10.71 -13.56
CA LEU A 32 -10.93 9.62 -12.92
C LEU A 32 -10.41 10.02 -11.54
N LYS A 33 -10.82 9.26 -10.52
CA LYS A 33 -10.32 9.36 -9.15
C LYS A 33 -9.48 8.13 -8.83
N MET A 34 -8.24 8.37 -8.41
CA MET A 34 -7.32 7.32 -8.00
C MET A 34 -7.14 7.35 -6.47
N PRO A 35 -6.77 6.21 -5.84
CA PRO A 35 -6.41 6.20 -4.42
C PRO A 35 -5.30 7.20 -4.11
N ASP A 36 -5.30 7.72 -2.88
CA ASP A 36 -4.28 8.68 -2.46
C ASP A 36 -2.87 8.08 -2.60
N GLY A 37 -1.95 8.89 -3.10
CA GLY A 37 -0.57 8.48 -3.39
C GLY A 37 -0.37 7.56 -4.60
N TYR A 38 -1.43 7.10 -5.28
CA TYR A 38 -1.31 6.17 -6.42
C TYR A 38 -0.90 6.85 -7.74
N SER A 39 -1.44 8.02 -8.05
CA SER A 39 -1.05 8.84 -9.21
C SER A 39 -1.14 10.32 -8.88
N SER A 40 -0.57 11.19 -9.70
CA SER A 40 -0.89 12.61 -9.60
C SER A 40 -2.32 12.87 -10.12
N ASN A 41 -2.81 14.10 -9.97
CA ASN A 41 -4.12 14.49 -10.50
C ASN A 41 -4.09 14.53 -12.04
N LEU A 42 -4.46 13.41 -12.66
CA LEU A 42 -4.47 13.21 -14.12
C LEU A 42 -5.46 14.11 -14.85
N ALA A 43 -6.48 14.65 -14.17
CA ALA A 43 -7.45 15.56 -14.77
C ALA A 43 -6.79 16.83 -15.33
N ARG A 44 -5.66 17.24 -14.74
CA ARG A 44 -4.86 18.38 -15.21
C ARG A 44 -4.19 18.12 -16.56
N CYS A 45 -4.03 16.85 -16.93
CA CYS A 45 -3.38 16.45 -18.16
C CYS A 45 -4.35 16.33 -19.34
N ALA A 46 -5.67 16.34 -19.11
CA ALA A 46 -6.67 16.09 -20.14
C ALA A 46 -7.34 17.39 -20.65
N ASP A 47 -7.23 17.61 -21.95
CA ASP A 47 -7.89 18.68 -22.70
C ASP A 47 -9.04 18.08 -23.53
N VAL A 48 -10.26 18.27 -23.03
CA VAL A 48 -11.48 17.69 -23.62
C VAL A 48 -11.87 18.43 -24.90
N ASP A 49 -11.57 19.72 -25.04
CA ASP A 49 -12.00 20.49 -26.20
C ASP A 49 -11.19 20.10 -27.43
N ASN A 50 -9.89 19.87 -27.24
CA ASN A 50 -8.98 19.43 -28.29
C ASN A 50 -8.84 17.89 -28.38
N GLY A 51 -9.40 17.13 -27.43
CA GLY A 51 -9.28 15.67 -27.39
C GLY A 51 -7.84 15.20 -27.22
N ARG A 52 -7.04 15.88 -26.40
CA ARG A 52 -5.60 15.64 -26.23
C ARG A 52 -5.23 15.49 -24.75
N MET A 53 -4.20 14.69 -24.49
CA MET A 53 -3.57 14.65 -23.18
C MET A 53 -2.14 15.21 -23.25
N ARG A 54 -1.75 16.03 -22.27
CA ARG A 54 -0.43 16.69 -22.19
C ARG A 54 0.04 16.85 -20.75
N GLY A 55 1.35 16.91 -20.55
CA GLY A 55 1.94 17.26 -19.26
C GLY A 55 1.88 16.16 -18.19
N MET A 56 1.68 14.90 -18.59
CA MET A 56 1.90 13.76 -17.69
C MET A 56 3.38 13.67 -17.32
N LYS A 57 3.67 13.37 -16.06
CA LYS A 57 5.03 13.06 -15.61
C LYS A 57 5.32 11.57 -15.80
N SER A 58 6.59 11.19 -15.75
CA SER A 58 7.03 9.79 -15.96
C SER A 58 6.25 8.78 -15.11
N HIS A 59 6.03 9.08 -13.83
CA HIS A 59 5.22 8.23 -12.94
C HIS A 59 3.76 8.08 -13.42
N ASP A 60 3.14 9.17 -13.86
CA ASP A 60 1.76 9.15 -14.36
C ASP A 60 1.65 8.37 -15.67
N CYS A 61 2.64 8.51 -16.56
CA CYS A 61 2.74 7.69 -17.77
C CYS A 61 2.86 6.20 -17.44
N HIS A 62 3.62 5.83 -16.40
CA HIS A 62 3.75 4.43 -15.97
C HIS A 62 2.44 3.89 -15.39
N VAL A 63 1.73 4.66 -14.56
CA VAL A 63 0.39 4.29 -14.09
C VAL A 63 -0.55 4.08 -15.27
N PHE A 64 -0.47 4.99 -16.26
CA PHE A 64 -1.28 4.89 -17.46
C PHE A 64 -0.99 3.61 -18.23
N LEU A 65 0.29 3.33 -18.48
CA LEU A 65 0.77 2.12 -19.17
C LEU A 65 0.35 0.83 -18.45
N GLN A 66 0.47 0.78 -17.13
CA GLN A 66 0.20 -0.42 -16.33
C GLN A 66 -1.29 -0.74 -16.14
N SER A 67 -2.15 0.29 -16.11
CA SER A 67 -3.54 0.10 -15.61
C SER A 67 -4.61 0.82 -16.41
N LEU A 68 -4.29 1.92 -17.10
CA LEU A 68 -5.30 2.76 -17.76
C LEU A 68 -5.31 2.57 -19.29
N LEU A 69 -4.20 2.12 -19.87
CA LEU A 69 -4.03 1.97 -21.32
C LEU A 69 -5.15 1.12 -21.96
N PRO A 70 -5.51 -0.07 -21.42
CA PRO A 70 -6.60 -0.87 -21.99
C PRO A 70 -7.96 -0.19 -21.93
N ILE A 71 -8.21 0.55 -20.84
CA ILE A 71 -9.49 1.20 -20.58
C ILE A 71 -9.64 2.41 -21.50
N ALA A 72 -8.59 3.23 -21.59
CA ALA A 72 -8.53 4.42 -22.40
C ALA A 72 -8.75 4.12 -23.88
N PHE A 73 -8.29 2.97 -24.36
CA PHE A 73 -8.36 2.59 -25.77
C PHE A 73 -9.37 1.48 -26.04
N SER A 74 -10.31 1.24 -25.13
CA SER A 74 -11.30 0.15 -25.22
C SER A 74 -12.25 0.24 -26.42
N SER A 75 -12.39 1.41 -27.05
CA SER A 75 -13.19 1.57 -28.28
C SER A 75 -12.44 1.18 -29.56
N LEU A 76 -11.13 0.91 -29.49
CA LEU A 76 -10.36 0.44 -30.64
C LEU A 76 -10.75 -1.01 -31.00
N PRO A 77 -10.61 -1.40 -32.28
CA PRO A 77 -10.82 -2.77 -32.72
C PRO A 77 -9.97 -3.78 -31.92
N GLN A 78 -10.50 -4.98 -31.70
CA GLN A 78 -9.85 -5.99 -30.85
C GLN A 78 -8.43 -6.35 -31.29
N HIS A 79 -8.16 -6.36 -32.60
CA HIS A 79 -6.82 -6.65 -33.12
C HIS A 79 -5.80 -5.56 -32.80
N VAL A 80 -6.23 -4.32 -32.51
CA VAL A 80 -5.40 -3.21 -32.02
C VAL A 80 -5.35 -3.18 -30.50
N LEU A 81 -6.49 -3.42 -29.84
CA LEU A 81 -6.59 -3.39 -28.39
C LEU A 81 -5.79 -4.53 -27.72
N ASN A 82 -5.81 -5.73 -28.29
CA ASN A 82 -5.12 -6.90 -27.72
C ASN A 82 -3.62 -6.66 -27.47
N PRO A 83 -2.82 -6.18 -28.46
CA PRO A 83 -1.41 -5.87 -28.21
C PRO A 83 -1.19 -4.77 -27.15
N LEU A 84 -2.08 -3.77 -27.08
CA LEU A 84 -2.02 -2.74 -26.03
C LEU A 84 -2.29 -3.32 -24.64
N VAL A 85 -3.26 -4.25 -24.54
CA VAL A 85 -3.55 -5.00 -23.30
C VAL A 85 -2.35 -5.85 -22.90
N GLU A 86 -1.74 -6.57 -23.84
CA GLU A 86 -0.57 -7.42 -23.59
C GLU A 86 0.61 -6.62 -23.06
N VAL A 87 0.95 -5.47 -23.64
CA VAL A 87 1.99 -4.57 -23.10
C VAL A 87 1.61 -4.04 -21.73
N SER A 88 0.36 -3.60 -21.55
CA SER A 88 -0.11 -3.11 -20.25
C SER A 88 0.05 -4.16 -19.15
N GLN A 89 -0.32 -5.40 -19.46
CA GLN A 89 -0.17 -6.53 -18.56
C GLN A 89 1.30 -6.88 -18.30
N PHE A 90 2.17 -6.81 -19.31
CA PHE A 90 3.61 -6.98 -19.13
C PHE A 90 4.15 -6.00 -18.09
N PHE A 91 3.88 -4.69 -18.25
CA PHE A 91 4.34 -3.69 -17.29
C PHE A 91 3.70 -3.86 -15.92
N LYS A 92 2.42 -4.23 -15.85
CA LYS A 92 1.74 -4.50 -14.58
C LYS A 92 2.40 -5.66 -13.82
N ASN A 93 2.74 -6.75 -14.52
CA ASN A 93 3.42 -7.91 -13.93
C ASN A 93 4.84 -7.57 -13.52
N LEU A 94 5.58 -6.84 -14.36
CA LEU A 94 6.94 -6.39 -14.09
C LEU A 94 7.03 -5.53 -12.82
N CYS A 95 6.00 -4.71 -12.58
CA CYS A 95 5.93 -3.78 -11.44
C CYS A 95 5.22 -4.37 -10.21
N SER A 96 4.97 -5.69 -10.20
CA SER A 96 4.39 -6.37 -9.05
C SER A 96 5.32 -6.30 -7.83
N ALA A 97 4.73 -6.19 -6.63
CA ALA A 97 5.48 -6.20 -5.38
C ALA A 97 6.30 -7.49 -5.18
N THR A 98 5.79 -8.60 -5.71
CA THR A 98 6.42 -9.93 -5.68
C THR A 98 6.60 -10.43 -7.10
N LEU A 99 7.82 -10.88 -7.42
CA LEU A 99 8.17 -11.47 -8.72
C LEU A 99 8.54 -12.94 -8.53
N ARG A 100 7.96 -13.81 -9.36
CA ARG A 100 8.34 -15.23 -9.44
C ARG A 100 9.23 -15.41 -10.65
N GLU A 101 10.33 -16.14 -10.49
CA GLU A 101 11.29 -16.36 -11.58
C GLU A 101 10.66 -16.99 -12.82
N ALA A 102 9.76 -17.96 -12.64
CA ALA A 102 9.03 -18.60 -13.74
C ALA A 102 8.19 -17.60 -14.56
N ASP A 103 7.57 -16.62 -13.91
CA ASP A 103 6.81 -15.57 -14.61
C ASP A 103 7.74 -14.65 -15.39
N LEU A 104 8.91 -14.31 -14.84
CA LEU A 104 9.90 -13.47 -15.51
C LEU A 104 10.49 -14.15 -16.75
N ILE A 105 10.78 -15.45 -16.69
CA ILE A 105 11.22 -16.24 -17.85
C ILE A 105 10.14 -16.23 -18.94
N LYS A 106 8.88 -16.41 -18.55
CA LYS A 106 7.76 -16.33 -19.50
C LYS A 106 7.68 -14.94 -20.13
N MET A 107 7.76 -13.87 -19.33
CA MET A 107 7.72 -12.50 -19.80
C MET A 107 8.87 -12.17 -20.77
N GLU A 108 10.07 -12.69 -20.53
CA GLU A 108 11.24 -12.55 -21.43
C GLU A 108 10.96 -13.17 -22.81
N ASN A 109 10.25 -14.29 -22.86
CA ASN A 109 9.85 -14.93 -24.13
C ASN A 109 8.66 -14.24 -24.81
N ASP A 110 7.73 -13.69 -24.01
CA ASP A 110 6.50 -13.07 -24.54
C ASP A 110 6.77 -11.67 -25.11
N ILE A 111 7.66 -10.87 -24.49
CA ILE A 111 7.83 -9.45 -24.86
C ILE A 111 8.26 -9.19 -26.31
N PRO A 112 9.16 -9.98 -26.95
CA PRO A 112 9.47 -9.78 -28.37
C PRO A 112 8.25 -10.01 -29.26
N MET A 113 7.41 -10.99 -28.92
CA MET A 113 6.18 -11.27 -29.66
C MET A 113 5.15 -10.14 -29.51
N ILE A 114 5.07 -9.54 -28.31
CA ILE A 114 4.19 -8.41 -28.06
C ILE A 114 4.64 -7.18 -28.87
N LEU A 115 5.95 -6.88 -28.90
CA LEU A 115 6.50 -5.79 -29.72
C LEU A 115 6.24 -6.00 -31.21
N CYS A 116 6.51 -7.20 -31.74
CA CYS A 116 6.20 -7.55 -33.12
C CYS A 116 4.71 -7.35 -33.47
N LYS A 117 3.79 -7.66 -32.55
CA LYS A 117 2.35 -7.39 -32.77
C LYS A 117 2.05 -5.91 -32.85
N LEU A 118 2.67 -5.09 -32.01
CA LEU A 118 2.52 -3.64 -32.01
C LEU A 118 3.11 -3.01 -33.29
N GLU A 119 4.30 -3.44 -33.72
CA GLU A 119 4.98 -2.98 -34.94
C GLU A 119 4.18 -3.23 -36.21
N ARG A 120 3.39 -4.30 -36.24
CA ARG A 120 2.49 -4.60 -37.36
C ARG A 120 1.30 -3.65 -37.47
N ILE A 121 1.00 -2.89 -36.42
CA ILE A 121 -0.19 -2.06 -36.31
C ILE A 121 0.18 -0.57 -36.39
N PHE A 122 1.17 -0.15 -35.62
CA PHE A 122 1.57 1.24 -35.52
C PHE A 122 2.64 1.59 -36.56
N PRO A 123 2.80 2.89 -36.92
CA PRO A 123 3.80 3.31 -37.90
C PRO A 123 5.23 2.93 -37.47
N PRO A 124 6.13 2.52 -38.40
CA PRO A 124 7.52 2.22 -38.07
C PRO A 124 8.27 3.37 -37.40
N ALA A 125 7.88 4.62 -37.70
CA ALA A 125 8.46 5.81 -37.07
C ALA A 125 8.16 5.94 -35.56
N PHE A 126 7.25 5.12 -35.02
CA PHE A 126 6.98 5.04 -33.58
C PHE A 126 7.95 4.11 -32.84
N PHE A 127 8.58 3.15 -33.53
CA PHE A 127 9.47 2.18 -32.88
C PHE A 127 10.92 2.52 -33.21
N ASP A 128 11.53 3.34 -32.36
CA ASP A 128 12.97 3.54 -32.35
C ASP A 128 13.64 2.57 -31.34
N SER A 129 14.94 2.75 -31.10
CA SER A 129 15.68 1.88 -30.18
C SER A 129 15.09 1.85 -28.76
N MET A 130 14.42 2.92 -28.32
CA MET A 130 13.88 3.07 -26.98
C MET A 130 12.68 2.16 -26.72
N GLU A 131 11.75 2.03 -27.66
CA GLU A 131 10.60 1.12 -27.55
C GLU A 131 11.05 -0.34 -27.45
N HIS A 132 12.21 -0.67 -28.05
CA HIS A 132 12.76 -2.02 -28.02
C HIS A 132 13.49 -2.35 -26.72
N LEU A 133 13.91 -1.36 -25.91
CA LEU A 133 14.59 -1.64 -24.63
C LEU A 133 13.73 -2.45 -23.65
N VAL A 134 12.41 -2.47 -23.86
CA VAL A 134 11.45 -3.22 -23.05
C VAL A 134 11.78 -4.72 -23.03
N VAL A 135 12.43 -5.27 -24.06
CA VAL A 135 12.83 -6.69 -24.10
C VAL A 135 13.80 -7.08 -22.99
N HIS A 136 14.60 -6.12 -22.49
CA HIS A 136 15.59 -6.38 -21.45
C HIS A 136 15.01 -6.35 -20.03
N LEU A 137 13.84 -5.74 -19.85
CA LEU A 137 13.31 -5.43 -18.51
C LEU A 137 13.01 -6.68 -17.67
N ALA A 138 12.50 -7.75 -18.30
CA ALA A 138 12.23 -9.01 -17.59
C ALA A 138 13.52 -9.67 -17.10
N TYR A 139 14.55 -9.70 -17.95
CA TYR A 139 15.88 -10.19 -17.60
C TYR A 139 16.54 -9.36 -16.49
N GLU A 140 16.48 -8.04 -16.60
CA GLU A 140 16.98 -7.14 -15.56
C GLU A 140 16.26 -7.32 -14.23
N ALA A 141 14.94 -7.57 -14.23
CA ALA A 141 14.20 -7.88 -13.02
C ALA A 141 14.58 -9.24 -12.43
N ARG A 142 14.97 -10.21 -13.25
CA ARG A 142 15.48 -11.50 -12.79
C ARG A 142 16.84 -11.35 -12.09
N LEU A 143 17.72 -10.49 -12.61
CA LEU A 143 19.03 -10.24 -12.02
C LEU A 143 18.99 -9.30 -10.81
N GLY A 144 18.27 -8.18 -10.95
CA GLY A 144 18.27 -7.07 -9.99
C GLY A 144 17.08 -7.05 -9.03
N GLY A 145 16.20 -8.05 -9.12
CA GLY A 145 14.98 -8.12 -8.32
C GLY A 145 13.91 -7.08 -8.70
N PRO A 146 12.92 -6.88 -7.81
CA PRO A 146 11.76 -6.04 -8.06
C PRO A 146 12.10 -4.61 -8.49
N VAL A 147 11.41 -4.12 -9.52
CA VAL A 147 11.77 -2.86 -10.17
C VAL A 147 11.53 -1.65 -9.26
N GLN A 148 10.64 -1.74 -8.26
CA GLN A 148 10.37 -0.63 -7.33
C GLN A 148 11.62 -0.12 -6.58
N TYR A 149 12.62 -0.98 -6.36
CA TYR A 149 13.86 -0.60 -5.67
C TYR A 149 14.90 0.04 -6.58
N ARG A 150 14.70 -0.06 -7.90
CA ARG A 150 15.63 0.43 -8.93
C ARG A 150 15.10 1.65 -9.68
N TRP A 151 13.87 2.09 -9.36
CA TRP A 151 13.28 3.27 -9.96
C TRP A 151 13.91 4.57 -9.49
N MET A 152 13.90 5.56 -10.39
CA MET A 152 14.30 6.93 -10.07
C MET A 152 13.23 7.70 -9.29
N TYR A 153 11.98 7.24 -9.24
CA TYR A 153 10.87 8.01 -8.65
C TYR A 153 11.07 8.40 -7.18
N PRO A 154 11.60 7.55 -6.28
CA PRO A 154 11.86 7.95 -4.90
C PRO A 154 12.85 9.11 -4.83
N PHE A 155 13.90 9.07 -5.65
CA PHE A 155 14.92 10.11 -5.74
C PHE A 155 14.35 11.40 -6.33
N GLU A 156 13.60 11.33 -7.44
CA GLU A 156 12.93 12.48 -8.04
C GLU A 156 11.94 13.15 -7.08
N ARG A 157 11.16 12.35 -6.34
CA ARG A 157 10.22 12.84 -5.33
C ARG A 157 10.94 13.55 -4.20
N PHE A 158 12.04 12.98 -3.71
CA PHE A 158 12.88 13.61 -2.69
C PHE A 158 13.51 14.91 -3.18
N MET A 159 14.08 14.94 -4.38
CA MET A 159 14.61 16.17 -4.99
C MET A 159 13.54 17.24 -5.12
N GLY A 160 12.32 16.87 -5.51
CA GLY A 160 11.19 17.78 -5.55
C GLY A 160 10.85 18.37 -4.19
N TYR A 161 10.92 17.57 -3.11
CA TYR A 161 10.78 18.04 -1.74
C TYR A 161 11.91 18.99 -1.35
N ALA A 162 13.17 18.58 -1.56
CA ALA A 162 14.35 19.37 -1.21
C ALA A 162 14.31 20.75 -1.90
N LYS A 163 13.91 20.81 -3.18
CA LYS A 163 13.76 22.07 -3.91
C LYS A 163 12.73 23.02 -3.29
N ARG A 164 11.63 22.50 -2.72
CA ARG A 164 10.61 23.31 -2.02
C ARG A 164 11.03 23.71 -0.60
N ALA A 165 11.94 22.94 0.01
CA ALA A 165 12.51 23.22 1.33
C ALA A 165 13.50 24.39 1.32
N VAL A 166 14.08 24.74 0.17
CA VAL A 166 15.00 25.88 0.04
C VAL A 166 14.25 27.21 0.23
N LYS A 167 14.30 27.76 1.44
CA LYS A 167 13.79 29.11 1.75
C LYS A 167 14.86 30.20 1.56
N ASN A 168 16.11 29.89 1.89
CA ASN A 168 17.24 30.80 1.67
C ASN A 168 18.19 30.24 0.61
N LYS A 169 18.21 30.87 -0.58
CA LYS A 169 19.08 30.45 -1.70
C LYS A 169 20.57 30.69 -1.46
N ALA A 170 20.96 31.55 -0.51
CA ALA A 170 22.37 31.73 -0.13
C ALA A 170 22.89 30.59 0.78
N ARG A 171 21.98 29.82 1.38
CA ARG A 171 22.28 28.70 2.29
C ARG A 171 21.35 27.53 1.99
N VAL A 172 21.51 26.96 0.80
CA VAL A 172 20.66 25.89 0.27
C VAL A 172 20.67 24.66 1.18
N GLU A 173 21.85 24.15 1.50
CA GLU A 173 22.02 22.96 2.35
C GLU A 173 21.43 23.18 3.74
N GLY A 174 21.75 24.31 4.38
CA GLY A 174 21.20 24.67 5.68
C GLY A 174 19.66 24.77 5.68
N SER A 175 19.06 25.30 4.61
CA SER A 175 17.61 25.38 4.47
C SER A 175 16.95 23.99 4.36
N ILE A 176 17.57 23.09 3.58
CA ILE A 176 17.08 21.71 3.41
C ILE A 176 17.21 20.96 4.73
N SER A 177 18.37 21.02 5.38
CA SER A 177 18.64 20.36 6.66
C SER A 177 17.71 20.85 7.76
N ALA A 178 17.49 22.16 7.88
CA ALA A 178 16.56 22.72 8.87
C ALA A 178 15.11 22.26 8.64
N THR A 179 14.65 22.26 7.39
CA THR A 179 13.28 21.80 7.06
C THR A 179 13.14 20.30 7.30
N TYR A 180 14.17 19.51 6.97
CA TYR A 180 14.19 18.08 7.24
C TYR A 180 14.13 17.79 8.74
N LEU A 181 15.00 18.44 9.54
CA LEU A 181 15.03 18.30 10.98
C LEU A 181 13.66 18.65 11.59
N HIS A 182 13.08 19.79 11.22
CA HIS A 182 11.76 20.19 11.69
C HIS A 182 10.68 19.15 11.39
N ARG A 183 10.69 18.57 10.18
CA ARG A 183 9.73 17.53 9.79
C ARG A 183 9.94 16.24 10.59
N GLU A 184 11.17 15.79 10.76
CA GLU A 184 11.47 14.58 11.54
C GLU A 184 11.13 14.78 13.03
N THR A 185 11.37 15.96 13.59
CA THR A 185 10.96 16.29 14.96
C THR A 185 9.44 16.24 15.11
N ILE A 186 8.68 16.85 14.21
CA ILE A 186 7.20 16.77 14.23
C ILE A 186 6.74 15.32 14.10
N HIS A 187 7.35 14.55 13.20
CA HIS A 187 6.99 13.15 13.01
C HIS A 187 7.26 12.32 14.26
N PHE A 188 8.43 12.47 14.88
CA PHE A 188 8.77 11.83 16.14
C PHE A 188 7.78 12.23 17.24
N CYS A 189 7.52 13.53 17.42
CA CYS A 189 6.52 14.01 18.38
C CYS A 189 5.13 13.40 18.12
N SER A 190 4.69 13.28 16.87
CA SER A 190 3.38 12.67 16.54
C SER A 190 3.31 11.18 16.90
N HIS A 191 4.45 10.47 16.91
CA HIS A 191 4.48 9.07 17.32
C HIS A 191 4.28 8.89 18.83
N TYR A 192 4.79 9.82 19.66
CA TYR A 192 4.69 9.75 21.12
C TYR A 192 3.48 10.49 21.69
N PHE A 193 2.99 11.53 21.00
CA PHE A 193 1.86 12.36 21.43
C PHE A 193 0.65 12.17 20.51
N LYS A 194 0.28 10.91 20.21
CA LYS A 194 -0.80 10.55 19.27
C LYS A 194 -2.14 11.21 19.61
N ASP A 195 -2.42 11.41 20.89
CA ASP A 195 -3.69 11.97 21.37
C ASP A 195 -3.73 13.51 21.32
N THR A 196 -2.58 14.16 21.11
CA THR A 196 -2.44 15.63 21.13
C THR A 196 -2.04 16.21 19.77
N LEU A 197 -1.37 15.43 18.93
CA LEU A 197 -0.84 15.86 17.63
C LEU A 197 -1.41 14.99 16.50
N LEU A 198 -2.22 15.61 15.63
CA LEU A 198 -2.69 14.96 14.40
C LEU A 198 -1.49 14.66 13.48
N PRO A 199 -1.30 13.40 13.03
CA PRO A 199 -0.19 13.05 12.15
C PRO A 199 -0.35 13.77 10.80
N THR A 200 0.53 14.73 10.52
CA THR A 200 0.40 15.62 9.35
C THR A 200 1.14 15.13 8.11
N SER A 201 1.80 13.96 8.14
CA SER A 201 2.57 13.46 7.00
C SER A 201 2.77 11.94 7.06
N SER A 202 2.05 11.22 6.21
CA SER A 202 2.27 9.80 5.94
C SER A 202 3.50 9.60 5.05
N ARG A 203 4.66 9.40 5.65
CA ARG A 203 5.75 8.71 4.96
C ARG A 203 5.37 7.23 4.91
N ASN A 204 4.96 6.72 3.73
CA ASN A 204 4.96 5.32 3.24
C ASN A 204 4.69 4.11 4.18
N GLU A 205 4.55 4.26 5.48
CA GLU A 205 3.60 3.49 6.25
C GLU A 205 2.27 3.79 5.60
N ALA A 206 1.67 2.77 5.00
CA ALA A 206 0.30 2.85 4.55
C ALA A 206 -0.45 3.62 5.63
N VAL A 207 -1.09 4.73 5.23
CA VAL A 207 -2.24 5.22 5.96
C VAL A 207 -3.18 4.05 5.90
N THR A 208 -3.06 3.14 6.86
CA THR A 208 -4.25 2.67 7.51
C THR A 208 -4.83 3.97 8.05
N SER A 209 -5.68 4.59 7.23
CA SER A 209 -7.05 4.67 7.63
C SER A 209 -7.26 3.34 8.31
N GLY A 210 -7.15 3.35 9.64
CA GLY A 210 -8.16 2.65 10.38
C GLY A 210 -9.42 3.11 9.67
N GLY A 211 -9.88 2.32 8.70
CA GLY A 211 -11.21 1.81 8.89
C GLY A 211 -11.19 1.46 10.37
N GLU A 212 -11.79 2.33 11.18
CA GLU A 212 -13.18 2.08 11.50
C GLU A 212 -13.67 0.83 10.75
N ARG A 213 -13.07 -0.33 11.07
CA ARG A 213 -13.86 -1.47 11.41
C ARG A 213 -14.75 -0.86 12.46
N ARG A 214 -15.92 -0.40 12.02
CA ARG A 214 -17.13 -0.58 12.77
C ARG A 214 -17.08 -2.06 13.13
N ASN A 215 -16.42 -2.34 14.25
CA ASN A 215 -16.39 -3.63 14.85
C ASN A 215 -17.84 -3.80 15.25
N ASP A 216 -18.60 -4.45 14.37
CA ASP A 216 -19.96 -4.88 14.66
C ASP A 216 -19.96 -5.94 15.78
N HIS A 217 -18.77 -6.33 16.26
CA HIS A 217 -18.56 -7.13 17.45
C HIS A 217 -17.65 -6.34 18.38
N SER A 218 -18.22 -5.58 19.32
CA SER A 218 -17.45 -5.11 20.46
C SER A 218 -16.96 -6.35 21.20
N PHE A 219 -15.70 -6.76 21.02
CA PHE A 219 -15.13 -7.73 21.94
C PHE A 219 -15.18 -7.09 23.33
N THR A 220 -15.76 -7.80 24.28
CA THR A 220 -16.11 -7.30 25.62
C THR A 220 -14.89 -7.01 26.50
N LEU A 221 -13.68 -7.43 26.09
CA LEU A 221 -12.43 -7.19 26.81
C LEU A 221 -11.41 -6.47 25.92
N SER A 222 -10.70 -5.49 26.49
CA SER A 222 -9.79 -4.60 25.77
C SER A 222 -8.65 -5.33 25.06
N VAL A 223 -8.17 -6.45 25.61
CA VAL A 223 -7.03 -7.21 25.10
C VAL A 223 -7.28 -7.83 23.72
N PHE A 224 -8.56 -8.04 23.36
CA PHE A 224 -8.95 -8.58 22.04
C PHE A 224 -9.25 -7.49 21.01
N ASN A 225 -9.22 -6.21 21.40
CA ASN A 225 -9.44 -5.06 20.52
C ASN A 225 -8.13 -4.46 19.98
N LEU A 226 -7.01 -5.17 20.07
CA LEU A 226 -5.72 -4.70 19.57
C LEU A 226 -5.63 -4.84 18.04
N PRO A 227 -5.42 -3.74 17.28
CA PRO A 227 -5.25 -3.82 15.84
C PRO A 227 -3.89 -4.43 15.50
N GLY A 228 -3.87 -5.73 15.19
CA GLY A 228 -2.70 -6.44 14.67
C GLY A 228 -2.77 -6.65 13.16
N ARG A 229 -1.61 -6.62 12.49
CA ARG A 229 -1.44 -7.08 11.10
C ARG A 229 -0.59 -8.34 11.11
N TYR A 230 -1.13 -9.46 10.63
CA TYR A 230 -0.33 -10.65 10.37
C TYR A 230 0.58 -10.39 9.16
N ALA A 231 1.88 -10.62 9.30
CA ALA A 231 2.86 -10.48 8.22
C ALA A 231 3.75 -11.72 8.15
N GLY A 232 3.94 -12.25 6.94
CA GLY A 232 4.73 -13.47 6.68
C GLY A 232 3.89 -14.72 6.48
N MET A 233 4.56 -15.86 6.28
CA MET A 233 3.90 -17.16 6.16
C MET A 233 3.47 -17.70 7.53
N GLU A 234 2.27 -18.26 7.58
CA GLU A 234 1.77 -18.97 8.76
C GLU A 234 2.66 -20.18 9.06
N LYS A 235 3.23 -20.22 10.27
CA LYS A 235 3.90 -21.40 10.81
C LYS A 235 3.13 -21.89 12.03
N LYS A 236 2.72 -23.16 12.00
CA LYS A 236 2.17 -23.82 13.19
C LYS A 236 3.31 -24.05 14.18
N CYS A 237 3.21 -23.46 15.36
CA CYS A 237 4.08 -23.77 16.48
C CYS A 237 3.22 -24.29 17.64
N PHE A 238 3.77 -25.23 18.40
CA PHE A 238 3.19 -25.71 19.65
C PHE A 238 4.05 -25.14 20.77
N PRO A 239 3.67 -23.99 21.37
CA PRO A 239 4.41 -23.44 22.48
C PRO A 239 4.38 -24.41 23.67
N GLY A 240 5.51 -24.57 24.36
CA GLY A 240 5.55 -25.33 25.61
C GLY A 240 4.87 -24.59 26.77
N ASP A 241 4.63 -25.28 27.87
CA ASP A 241 3.87 -24.78 29.03
C ASP A 241 4.44 -23.47 29.61
N VAL A 242 5.77 -23.31 29.59
CA VAL A 242 6.44 -22.08 30.05
C VAL A 242 6.06 -20.87 29.20
N VAL A 243 6.01 -21.06 27.87
CA VAL A 243 5.64 -19.99 26.93
C VAL A 243 4.15 -19.68 27.04
N LEU A 244 3.31 -20.71 27.20
CA LEU A 244 1.87 -20.54 27.43
C LEU A 244 1.58 -19.79 28.74
N LYS A 245 2.26 -20.14 29.85
CA LYS A 245 2.14 -19.42 31.13
C LYS A 245 2.55 -17.97 30.97
N SER A 246 3.69 -17.71 30.33
CA SER A 246 4.17 -16.34 30.10
C SER A 246 3.20 -15.52 29.22
N ALA A 247 2.68 -16.12 28.16
CA ALA A 247 1.69 -15.49 27.29
C ALA A 247 0.37 -15.20 28.03
N HIS A 248 -0.07 -16.12 28.88
CA HIS A 248 -1.28 -15.93 29.69
C HIS A 248 -1.12 -14.78 30.69
N VAL A 249 -0.01 -14.73 31.43
CA VAL A 249 0.32 -13.61 32.32
C VAL A 249 0.33 -12.29 31.53
N HIS A 250 0.98 -12.29 30.35
CA HIS A 250 1.06 -11.10 29.50
C HIS A 250 -0.33 -10.60 29.08
N VAL A 251 -1.25 -11.50 28.72
CA VAL A 251 -2.63 -11.16 28.38
C VAL A 251 -3.36 -10.55 29.58
N LEU A 252 -3.22 -11.13 30.78
CA LEU A 252 -3.87 -10.62 31.99
C LEU A 252 -3.39 -9.21 32.36
N ILE A 253 -2.08 -8.96 32.38
CA ILE A 253 -1.52 -7.66 32.79
C ILE A 253 -1.73 -6.54 31.74
N ASN A 254 -2.10 -6.87 30.50
CA ASN A 254 -2.40 -5.90 29.45
C ASN A 254 -3.91 -5.72 29.21
N CYS A 255 -4.76 -6.43 29.96
CA CYS A 255 -6.21 -6.25 29.93
C CYS A 255 -6.59 -5.10 30.88
N ILE A 256 -7.30 -4.10 30.37
CA ILE A 256 -7.68 -2.91 31.15
C ILE A 256 -8.63 -3.31 32.28
N GLU A 257 -9.56 -4.21 31.97
CA GLU A 257 -10.56 -4.72 32.92
C GLU A 257 -9.95 -5.55 34.06
N VAL A 258 -8.70 -6.03 33.90
CA VAL A 258 -7.97 -6.81 34.92
C VAL A 258 -7.15 -5.91 35.86
N GLN A 259 -6.80 -4.68 35.44
CA GLN A 259 -5.96 -3.77 36.23
C GLN A 259 -6.42 -3.57 37.68
N PRO A 260 -7.73 -3.33 37.97
CA PRO A 260 -8.16 -3.11 39.34
C PRO A 260 -7.89 -4.31 40.26
N TYR A 261 -7.89 -5.53 39.70
CA TYR A 261 -7.62 -6.75 40.45
C TYR A 261 -6.12 -7.00 40.62
N LEU A 262 -5.30 -6.55 39.67
CA LEU A 262 -3.85 -6.56 39.79
C LEU A 262 -3.39 -5.62 40.93
N ASP A 263 -3.95 -4.42 40.98
CA ASP A 263 -3.68 -3.46 42.06
C ASP A 263 -4.16 -3.99 43.43
N LEU A 264 -5.32 -4.65 43.45
CA LEU A 264 -5.86 -5.29 44.65
C LEU A 264 -4.94 -6.41 45.16
N PHE A 265 -4.46 -7.28 44.28
CA PHE A 265 -3.52 -8.36 44.61
C PHE A 265 -2.22 -7.81 45.20
N LEU A 266 -1.63 -6.80 44.55
CA LEU A 266 -0.38 -6.19 45.03
C LEU A 266 -0.55 -5.54 46.42
N THR A 267 -1.72 -4.95 46.66
CA THR A 267 -2.06 -4.31 47.93
C THR A 267 -2.35 -5.34 49.03
N SER A 268 -3.11 -6.40 48.74
CA SER A 268 -3.49 -7.43 49.71
C SER A 268 -2.30 -8.27 50.16
N GLU A 269 -1.37 -8.55 49.24
CA GLU A 269 -0.18 -9.37 49.50
C GLU A 269 1.03 -8.56 49.98
N GLN A 270 0.87 -7.24 50.19
CA GLN A 270 1.92 -6.30 50.64
C GLN A 270 3.23 -6.45 49.82
N ILE A 271 3.11 -6.56 48.50
CA ILE A 271 4.25 -6.86 47.64
C ILE A 271 5.08 -5.60 47.40
N ALA A 272 6.36 -5.64 47.79
CA ALA A 272 7.31 -4.58 47.50
C ALA A 272 7.49 -4.40 45.97
N PRO A 273 7.63 -3.16 45.46
CA PRO A 273 7.76 -2.88 44.02
C PRO A 273 8.87 -3.69 43.34
N GLU A 274 9.97 -3.93 44.05
CA GLU A 274 11.15 -4.67 43.58
C GLU A 274 10.88 -6.15 43.29
N GLN A 275 9.86 -6.75 43.93
CA GLN A 275 9.49 -8.18 43.76
C GLN A 275 8.20 -8.38 42.97
N SER A 276 7.55 -7.28 42.55
CA SER A 276 6.25 -7.28 41.87
C SER A 276 6.22 -8.17 40.64
N SER A 277 7.19 -8.03 39.74
CA SER A 277 7.23 -8.77 38.47
C SER A 277 7.24 -10.29 38.64
N ALA A 278 8.10 -10.81 39.52
CA ALA A 278 8.21 -12.25 39.76
C ALA A 278 6.93 -12.80 40.42
N LYS A 279 6.40 -12.09 41.43
CA LYS A 279 5.18 -12.53 42.12
C LYS A 279 3.93 -12.44 41.24
N ILE A 280 3.83 -11.43 40.38
CA ILE A 280 2.77 -11.33 39.38
C ILE A 280 2.84 -12.53 38.44
N HIS A 281 4.03 -12.86 37.93
CA HIS A 281 4.16 -13.98 37.00
C HIS A 281 3.80 -15.34 37.62
N ASP A 282 4.11 -15.54 38.91
CA ASP A 282 3.94 -16.84 39.55
C ASP A 282 2.61 -17.05 40.27
N PHE A 283 2.05 -16.02 40.89
CA PHE A 283 0.90 -16.16 41.80
C PHE A 283 -0.36 -15.45 41.32
N PHE A 284 -0.22 -14.35 40.56
CA PHE A 284 -1.38 -13.56 40.14
C PHE A 284 -2.40 -14.35 39.29
N PRO A 285 -2.02 -15.20 38.30
CA PRO A 285 -3.00 -15.92 37.49
C PRO A 285 -3.92 -16.83 38.33
N GLN A 286 -3.34 -17.55 39.30
CA GLN A 286 -4.09 -18.45 40.17
C GLN A 286 -4.98 -17.65 41.13
N TRP A 287 -4.41 -16.62 41.77
CA TRP A 287 -5.17 -15.73 42.65
C TRP A 287 -6.34 -15.07 41.93
N PHE A 288 -6.11 -14.57 40.71
CA PHE A 288 -7.12 -13.91 39.90
C PHE A 288 -8.23 -14.87 39.50
N MET A 289 -7.87 -16.11 39.14
CA MET A 289 -8.85 -17.17 38.89
C MET A 289 -9.72 -17.42 40.12
N ASP A 290 -9.13 -17.73 41.27
CA ASP A 290 -9.87 -18.03 42.50
C ASP A 290 -10.77 -16.87 42.91
N TYR A 291 -10.26 -15.63 42.82
CA TYR A 291 -11.02 -14.43 43.12
C TYR A 291 -12.23 -14.25 42.18
N MET A 292 -12.07 -14.47 40.87
CA MET A 292 -13.15 -14.36 39.88
C MET A 292 -14.25 -15.43 40.05
N PHE A 293 -13.91 -16.61 40.54
CA PHE A 293 -14.89 -17.67 40.81
C PHE A 293 -15.71 -17.42 42.09
N LEU A 294 -15.23 -16.58 43.00
CA LEU A 294 -15.97 -16.14 44.20
C LEU A 294 -16.95 -14.98 43.94
N GLN A 295 -16.73 -14.19 42.88
CA GLN A 295 -17.61 -13.07 42.53
C GLN A 295 -18.96 -13.52 41.98
N GLU A 296 -19.99 -12.68 42.07
CA GLU A 296 -21.29 -12.96 41.45
C GLU A 296 -21.20 -12.97 39.91
N PRO A 297 -21.93 -13.86 39.21
CA PRO A 297 -21.87 -14.01 37.77
C PRO A 297 -22.58 -12.85 37.06
N THR A 298 -21.87 -11.73 36.88
CA THR A 298 -22.26 -10.68 35.94
C THR A 298 -21.69 -10.98 34.54
N PRO A 299 -22.26 -10.41 33.46
CA PRO A 299 -21.73 -10.61 32.10
C PRO A 299 -20.23 -10.30 31.98
N THR A 300 -19.77 -9.23 32.61
CA THR A 300 -18.34 -8.85 32.64
C THR A 300 -17.49 -9.83 33.43
N VAL A 301 -17.95 -10.25 34.62
CA VAL A 301 -17.25 -11.26 35.43
C VAL A 301 -17.17 -12.61 34.71
N GLN A 302 -18.19 -12.99 33.94
CA GLN A 302 -18.17 -14.21 33.14
C GLN A 302 -17.07 -14.17 32.07
N HIS A 303 -16.84 -13.01 31.44
CA HIS A 303 -15.72 -12.83 30.50
C HIS A 303 -14.36 -12.89 31.20
N LEU A 304 -14.23 -12.27 32.38
CA LEU A 304 -13.01 -12.31 33.18
C LEU A 304 -12.68 -13.71 33.71
N ARG A 305 -13.68 -14.50 34.10
CA ARG A 305 -13.51 -15.92 34.46
C ARG A 305 -12.98 -16.75 33.30
N ASN A 306 -13.51 -16.52 32.10
CA ASN A 306 -13.02 -17.21 30.91
C ASN A 306 -11.56 -16.81 30.60
N LEU A 307 -11.20 -15.55 30.82
CA LEU A 307 -9.83 -15.06 30.67
C LEU A 307 -8.87 -15.63 31.73
N SER A 308 -9.33 -15.80 32.97
CA SER A 308 -8.51 -16.26 34.10
C SER A 308 -8.10 -17.72 33.98
N VAL A 309 -8.90 -18.56 33.31
CA VAL A 309 -8.59 -20.00 33.10
C VAL A 309 -7.44 -20.21 32.11
N GLY A 310 -7.18 -19.24 31.24
CA GLY A 310 -6.10 -19.33 30.24
C GLY A 310 -6.38 -20.32 29.10
N PRO A 311 -5.44 -20.46 28.16
CA PRO A 311 -5.58 -21.38 27.03
C PRO A 311 -5.53 -22.84 27.50
N LYS A 312 -6.56 -23.63 27.16
CA LYS A 312 -6.55 -25.08 27.37
C LYS A 312 -5.74 -25.75 26.26
N SER A 313 -4.83 -26.65 26.62
CA SER A 313 -4.11 -27.51 25.66
C SER A 313 -5.05 -28.50 24.98
#